data_AF-A0AAD6N419-F1
#
_entry.id   AF-A0AAD6N419-F1
#
_cell.length_a   1.000
_cell.length_b   1.000
_cell.length_c   1.000
_cell.angle_alpha   90.00
_cell.angle_beta   90.00
_cell.angle_gamma   90.00
#
_symmetry.space_group_name_H-M   'P 1'
#
loop_
_entity.id
_entity.type
_entity.pdbx_description
1 polymer ?
#
loop_
_entity_poly.entity_id
_entity_poly.type
_entity_poly.pdbx_seq_one_letter_code
_entity_poly.pdbx_strand_id
1 'polypeptide(L)'
;MPVHPSLEGSTFNADMRDRRLIYEYAAADKDGNPEKWRYEMWFENAERINYAIYGGPMAGRINFQTAEYQCIRPDEVGDSDGAASFE
;
A
#
# COMPACT_ATOMS: atom_id res chain seq x y z
N MET A 1 9.56 16.39 18.80
CA MET A 1 9.68 16.53 17.34
C MET A 1 9.93 15.13 16.81
N PRO A 2 9.07 14.55 15.94
CA PRO A 2 9.46 13.31 15.30
C PRO A 2 10.66 13.63 14.41
N VAL A 3 11.72 12.85 14.56
CA VAL A 3 12.89 12.91 13.68
C VAL A 3 12.46 12.23 12.38
N HIS A 4 12.16 13.02 11.36
CA HIS A 4 11.94 12.47 10.03
C HIS A 4 13.24 11.78 9.60
N PRO A 5 13.24 10.48 9.30
CA PRO A 5 14.43 9.83 8.79
C PRO A 5 14.87 10.58 7.52
N SER A 6 16.14 10.98 7.48
CA SER A 6 16.73 11.59 6.28
C SER A 6 16.59 10.60 5.13
N LEU A 7 16.14 11.07 3.96
CA LEU A 7 16.12 10.27 2.74
C LEU A 7 17.54 10.03 2.17
N GLU A 8 18.58 10.60 2.79
CA GLU A 8 19.97 10.30 2.42
C GLU A 8 20.27 8.81 2.60
N GLY A 9 20.52 8.13 1.48
CA GLY A 9 20.75 6.68 1.45
C GLY A 9 19.48 5.82 1.27
N SER A 10 18.30 6.43 1.16
CA SER A 10 17.05 5.71 0.89
C SER A 10 16.94 5.30 -0.59
N THR A 11 16.45 4.08 -0.84
CA THR A 11 16.15 3.56 -2.18
C THR A 11 14.74 3.90 -2.66
N PHE A 12 13.96 4.70 -1.90
CA PHE A 12 12.55 5.00 -2.17
C PHE A 12 12.27 5.40 -3.64
N ASN A 13 13.10 6.30 -4.19
CA ASN A 13 12.90 6.78 -5.57
C ASN A 13 13.09 5.66 -6.62
N ALA A 14 13.93 4.67 -6.34
CA ALA A 14 14.15 3.54 -7.24
C ALA A 14 13.07 2.47 -7.08
N ASP A 15 12.68 2.19 -5.83
CA ASP A 15 11.86 1.03 -5.51
C ASP A 15 10.36 1.34 -5.53
N MET A 16 9.96 2.50 -5.00
CA MET A 16 8.57 2.81 -4.66
C MET A 16 7.97 3.97 -5.43
N ARG A 17 8.77 4.98 -5.82
CA ARG A 17 8.23 6.17 -6.51
C ARG A 17 7.50 5.78 -7.79
N ASP A 18 6.33 6.39 -7.97
CA ASP A 18 5.41 6.17 -9.09
C ASP A 18 4.89 4.72 -9.20
N ARG A 19 5.09 3.89 -8.17
CA ARG A 19 4.44 2.58 -8.08
C ARG A 19 2.99 2.74 -7.66
N ARG A 20 2.16 1.88 -8.24
CA ARG A 20 0.74 1.74 -7.93
C ARG A 20 0.49 0.26 -7.66
N LEU A 21 -0.05 -0.02 -6.49
CA LEU A 21 -0.37 -1.35 -6.03
C LEU A 21 -1.89 -1.47 -5.99
N ILE A 22 -2.43 -2.44 -6.70
CA ILE A 22 -3.83 -2.82 -6.61
C ILE A 22 -3.88 -4.21 -6.01
N TYR A 23 -4.65 -4.36 -4.94
CA TYR A 23 -4.75 -5.63 -4.23
C TYR A 23 -6.19 -5.88 -3.79
N GLU A 24 -6.55 -7.16 -3.77
CA GLU A 24 -7.89 -7.64 -3.44
C GLU A 24 -7.81 -8.54 -2.22
N TYR A 25 -8.47 -8.17 -1.13
CA TYR A 25 -8.61 -9.06 0.02
C TYR A 25 -9.64 -10.15 -0.27
N ALA A 26 -9.29 -11.39 0.08
CA ALA A 26 -10.23 -12.50 0.19
C ALA A 26 -11.05 -12.37 1.48
N ALA A 27 -11.95 -11.38 1.52
CA ALA A 27 -12.85 -11.16 2.65
C ALA A 27 -14.11 -12.03 2.51
N ALA A 28 -14.76 -12.33 3.64
CA ALA A 28 -16.06 -12.98 3.68
C ALA A 28 -16.97 -12.25 4.68
N ASP A 29 -18.27 -12.20 4.39
CA ASP A 29 -19.26 -11.61 5.28
C ASP A 29 -19.55 -12.49 6.51
N LYS A 30 -20.47 -12.05 7.37
CA LYS A 30 -20.85 -12.78 8.59
C LYS A 30 -21.51 -14.13 8.29
N ASP A 31 -22.06 -14.29 7.11
CA ASP A 31 -22.77 -15.48 6.62
C ASP A 31 -21.85 -16.38 5.77
N GLY A 32 -20.58 -16.00 5.59
CA GLY A 32 -19.57 -16.76 4.83
C GLY A 32 -19.60 -16.52 3.32
N ASN A 33 -20.35 -15.54 2.82
CA ASN A 33 -20.32 -15.17 1.41
C ASN A 33 -19.06 -14.34 1.11
N PRO A 34 -18.39 -14.57 -0.03
CA PRO A 34 -17.19 -13.83 -0.38
C PRO A 34 -17.51 -12.35 -0.63
N GLU A 35 -16.76 -11.46 0.03
CA GLU A 35 -16.80 -10.03 -0.21
C GLU A 35 -15.56 -9.60 -1.00
N LYS A 36 -15.77 -8.84 -2.08
CA LYS A 36 -14.66 -8.31 -2.87
C LYS A 36 -14.20 -6.99 -2.29
N TRP A 37 -13.08 -7.04 -1.58
CA TRP A 37 -12.48 -5.89 -0.93
C TRP A 37 -11.25 -5.46 -1.72
N ARG A 38 -11.47 -4.64 -2.75
CA ARG A 38 -10.41 -4.12 -3.61
C ARG A 38 -9.90 -2.77 -3.10
N TYR A 39 -8.59 -2.64 -3.02
CA TYR A 39 -7.88 -1.45 -2.59
C TYR A 39 -6.83 -1.08 -3.62
N GLU A 40 -6.48 0.20 -3.62
CA GLU A 40 -5.39 0.71 -4.40
C GLU A 40 -4.56 1.66 -3.55
N MET A 41 -3.24 1.58 -3.72
CA MET A 41 -2.25 2.42 -3.07
C MET A 41 -1.25 2.92 -4.11
N TRP A 42 -0.83 4.18 -4.00
CA TRP A 42 0.24 4.70 -4.85
C TRP A 42 1.14 5.68 -4.12
N PHE A 43 2.38 5.74 -4.59
CA PHE A 43 3.49 6.38 -3.90
C PHE A 43 4.05 7.54 -4.74
N GLU A 44 3.61 8.76 -4.45
CA GLU A 44 4.08 9.97 -5.15
C GLU A 44 5.37 10.54 -4.55
N ASN A 45 5.55 10.38 -3.24
CA ASN A 45 6.70 10.88 -2.49
C ASN A 45 6.91 10.05 -1.22
N ALA A 46 8.07 10.23 -0.58
CA ALA A 46 8.50 9.42 0.55
C ALA A 46 7.83 9.78 1.88
N GLU A 47 6.98 10.80 1.93
CA GLU A 47 6.36 11.30 3.17
C GLU A 47 4.93 10.79 3.34
N ARG A 48 4.32 10.23 2.30
CA ARG A 48 2.91 9.80 2.33
C ARG A 48 2.62 8.62 1.41
N ILE A 49 1.56 7.90 1.75
CA ILE A 49 0.81 7.06 0.82
C ILE A 49 -0.43 7.80 0.35
N ASN A 50 -0.86 7.52 -0.87
CA ASN A 50 -2.23 7.78 -1.30
C ASN A 50 -2.96 6.46 -1.45
N TYR A 51 -4.27 6.45 -1.18
CA TYR A 51 -5.06 5.24 -1.30
C TYR A 51 -6.50 5.51 -1.77
N ALA A 52 -7.07 4.48 -2.40
CA ALA A 52 -8.48 4.40 -2.78
C ALA A 52 -9.07 3.06 -2.33
N ILE A 53 -10.26 3.09 -1.75
CA ILE A 53 -11.00 1.91 -1.28
C ILE A 53 -12.19 1.69 -2.20
N TYR A 54 -12.23 0.55 -2.90
CA TYR A 54 -13.30 0.25 -3.85
C TYR A 54 -14.34 -0.72 -3.31
N GLY A 55 -14.00 -1.52 -2.29
CA GLY A 55 -14.89 -2.52 -1.70
C GLY A 55 -14.94 -2.45 -0.18
N GLY A 56 -15.93 -3.12 0.40
CA GLY A 56 -16.13 -3.19 1.85
C GLY A 56 -16.79 -1.95 2.46
N PRO A 57 -16.83 -1.84 3.80
CA PRO A 57 -17.64 -0.83 4.51
C PRO A 57 -17.17 0.61 4.32
N MET A 58 -15.96 0.83 3.80
CA MET A 58 -15.38 2.14 3.51
C MET A 58 -15.22 2.43 2.00
N ALA A 59 -15.92 1.67 1.15
CA ALA A 59 -15.88 1.86 -0.30
C ALA A 59 -16.22 3.32 -0.69
N GLY A 60 -15.48 3.84 -1.67
CA GLY A 60 -15.57 5.22 -2.14
C GLY A 60 -14.63 6.21 -1.43
N ARG A 61 -13.94 5.78 -0.37
CA ARG A 61 -12.95 6.62 0.31
C ARG A 61 -11.67 6.74 -0.50
N ILE A 62 -11.23 7.97 -0.73
CA ILE A 62 -9.94 8.31 -1.36
C ILE A 62 -9.28 9.36 -0.48
N ASN A 63 -8.05 9.11 -0.03
CA ASN A 63 -7.32 10.06 0.80
C ASN A 63 -5.80 9.79 0.78
N PHE A 64 -5.05 10.62 1.49
CA PHE A 64 -3.63 10.40 1.78
C PHE A 64 -3.39 10.24 3.28
N GLN A 65 -2.28 9.59 3.63
CA GLN A 65 -1.82 9.44 5.00
C GLN A 65 -0.29 9.59 5.02
N THR A 66 0.22 10.37 5.97
CA THR A 66 1.67 10.43 6.24
C THR A 66 2.16 9.05 6.64
N ALA A 67 3.25 8.61 6.02
CA ALA A 67 3.82 7.28 6.21
C ALA A 67 5.35 7.36 6.15
N GLU A 68 6.00 6.40 6.81
CA GLU A 68 7.45 6.21 6.76
C GLU A 68 7.74 4.84 6.16
N TYR A 69 8.78 4.75 5.32
CA TYR A 69 9.15 3.53 4.62
C TYR A 69 10.50 3.04 5.09
N GLN A 70 10.58 1.74 5.38
CA GLN A 70 11.82 1.08 5.73
C GLN A 70 12.01 -0.12 4.80
N CYS A 71 13.17 -0.17 4.14
CA CYS A 71 13.61 -1.36 3.44
C CYS A 71 13.92 -2.46 4.47
N ILE A 72 13.15 -3.55 4.45
CA ILE A 72 13.34 -4.68 5.37
C ILE A 72 14.46 -5.59 4.88
N ARG A 73 14.56 -5.80 3.57
CA ARG A 73 15.63 -6.52 2.88
C ARG A 73 15.82 -5.95 1.48
N PRO A 74 17.06 -5.77 0.99
CA PRO A 74 17.29 -5.51 -0.42
C PRO A 74 16.74 -6.69 -1.23
N ASP A 75 15.99 -6.38 -2.28
CA ASP A 75 15.37 -7.33 -3.24
C ASP A 75 14.15 -8.15 -2.77
N GLU A 76 13.64 -7.96 -1.55
CA GLU A 76 12.40 -8.61 -1.09
C GLU A 76 11.30 -7.56 -0.87
N VAL A 77 10.42 -7.41 -1.86
CA VAL A 77 9.08 -6.89 -1.60
C VAL A 77 8.36 -7.97 -0.82
N GLY A 78 8.22 -7.78 0.49
CA GLY A 78 7.54 -8.71 1.37
C GLY A 78 6.07 -8.84 1.00
N ASP A 79 5.74 -9.85 0.22
CA ASP A 79 4.41 -10.43 0.12
C ASP A 79 4.54 -11.92 0.47
N SER A 80 4.67 -12.21 1.76
CA SER A 80 4.36 -13.55 2.23
C SER A 80 2.84 -13.65 2.27
N ASP A 81 2.31 -14.28 1.22
CA ASP A 81 0.95 -14.82 1.10
C ASP A 81 -0.09 -13.96 0.34
N GLY A 82 0.16 -13.71 -0.95
CA GLY A 82 -0.88 -13.84 -1.97
C GLY A 82 -1.24 -12.58 -2.76
N ALA A 83 -0.75 -12.55 -4.00
CA ALA A 83 -1.34 -11.86 -5.16
C ALA A 83 -1.35 -10.32 -5.15
N ALA A 84 -0.17 -9.70 -5.14
CA ALA A 84 0.02 -8.37 -5.72
C ALA A 84 0.46 -8.50 -7.18
N SER A 85 -0.44 -8.21 -8.13
CA SER A 85 -0.07 -8.02 -9.53
C SER A 85 0.32 -6.56 -9.75
N PHE A 86 1.54 -6.32 -10.23
CA PHE A 86 2.02 -5.00 -10.63
C PHE A 86 1.71 -4.79 -12.11
N GLU A 87 0.98 -3.73 -12.45
CA GLU A 87 0.87 -3.17 -13.82
C GLU A 87 1.77 -1.94 -13.96
#